data_AF-A0A1L7D0V1-F1
#
_entry.id   AF-A0A1L7D0V1-F1
#
_cell.length_a   1.000
_cell.length_b   1.000
_cell.length_c   1.000
_cell.angle_alpha   90.00
_cell.angle_beta   90.00
_cell.angle_gamma   90.00
#
_symmetry.space_group_name_H-M   'P 1'
#
loop_
_entity.id
_entity.type
_entity.pdbx_description
1 polymer ?
#
loop_
_entity_poly.entity_id
_entity_poly.type
_entity_poly.pdbx_seq_one_letter_code
_entity_poly.pdbx_strand_id
1 'polypeptide(L)' 'MNEYCLDVEEVIELNRRLVKNQYNVLDRTKLEGALATPLQTFDGKYLIDSPLGQTAVLIDHLANAHAFLDGNKRP' A
#
# COMPACT_ATOMS: atom_id res chain seq x y z
N MET A 1 13.66 9.73 5.70
CA MET A 1 12.19 9.60 5.64
C MET A 1 11.91 8.57 4.57
N ASN A 2 11.11 7.54 4.86
CA ASN A 2 10.79 6.52 3.86
C ASN A 2 9.91 7.15 2.77
N GLU A 3 10.07 6.69 1.54
CA GLU A 3 9.30 7.15 0.38
C GLU A 3 8.23 6.11 0.04
N TYR A 4 7.01 6.57 -0.22
CA TYR A 4 5.85 5.74 -0.51
C TYR A 4 5.12 6.29 -1.72
N CYS A 5 4.53 5.41 -2.54
CA CYS A 5 3.83 5.84 -3.75
C CYS A 5 2.49 6.55 -3.47
N LEU A 6 1.97 6.43 -2.24
CA LEU A 6 0.79 7.11 -1.72
C LEU A 6 1.04 7.51 -0.26
N ASP A 7 0.36 8.56 0.21
CA ASP A 7 0.42 8.94 1.62
C ASP A 7 -0.20 7.85 2.51
N VAL A 8 0.56 7.38 3.49
CA VAL A 8 0.17 6.28 4.38
C VAL A 8 -1.07 6.65 5.21
N GLU A 9 -1.14 7.88 5.72
CA GLU A 9 -2.24 8.34 6.56
C GLU A 9 -3.52 8.53 5.74
N GLU A 10 -3.40 9.02 4.49
CA GLU A 10 -4.56 9.12 3.59
C GLU A 10 -5.16 7.75 3.26
N VAL A 11 -4.32 6.72 3.07
CA VAL A 11 -4.77 5.35 2.83
C VAL A 11 -5.44 4.77 4.07
N ILE A 12 -4.88 5.00 5.26
CA ILE A 12 -5.49 4.58 6.54
C ILE A 12 -6.85 5.26 6.75
N GLU A 13 -6.94 6.57 6.51
CA GLU A 13 -8.16 7.34 6.66
C GLU A 13 -9.22 6.94 5.62
N LEU A 14 -8.81 6.65 4.39
CA LEU A 14 -9.70 6.08 3.38
C LEU A 14 -10.29 4.76 3.87
N ASN A 15 -9.46 3.81 4.29
CA ASN A 15 -9.94 2.53 4.81
C ASN A 15 -10.88 2.73 6.03
N ARG A 16 -10.52 3.60 6.98
CA ARG A 16 -11.33 3.94 8.16
C ARG A 16 -12.73 4.39 7.79
N ARG A 17 -12.86 5.32 6.84
CA ARG A 17 -14.17 5.79 6.34
C ARG A 17 -14.95 4.68 5.64
N LEU A 18 -14.25 3.85 4.88
CA LEU A 18 -14.81 2.77 4.10
C LEU A 18 -15.37 1.62 4.96
N VAL A 19 -14.65 1.22 6.02
CA VAL A 19 -15.08 0.14 6.94
C VAL A 19 -15.80 0.65 8.19
N LYS A 20 -15.87 1.98 8.38
CA LYS A 20 -16.49 2.66 9.52
C LYS A 20 -15.93 2.17 10.88
N ASN A 21 -14.61 1.95 10.95
CA ASN A 21 -13.92 1.49 12.15
C ASN A 21 -12.68 2.35 12.42
N GLN A 22 -12.57 2.90 13.62
CA GLN A 22 -11.44 3.74 14.07
C GLN A 22 -10.15 2.93 14.29
N TYR A 23 -10.27 1.66 14.66
CA TYR A 23 -9.16 0.73 14.92
C TYR A 23 -9.02 -0.24 13.74
N ASN A 24 -8.75 0.31 12.56
CA ASN A 24 -8.76 -0.42 11.30
C ASN A 24 -7.39 -1.01 10.90
N VAL A 25 -6.28 -0.51 11.43
CA VAL A 25 -4.93 -0.99 11.12
C VAL A 25 -4.55 -2.13 12.05
N LEU A 26 -4.17 -3.27 11.49
CA LEU A 26 -3.57 -4.39 12.21
C LEU A 26 -2.04 -4.30 12.22
N ASP A 27 -1.45 -3.95 11.09
CA ASP A 27 0.00 -3.94 10.90
C ASP A 27 0.41 -2.82 9.94
N ARG A 28 0.88 -1.71 10.52
CA ARG A 28 1.33 -0.54 9.76
C ARG A 28 2.55 -0.85 8.89
N THR A 29 3.46 -1.69 9.37
CA THR A 29 4.70 -2.02 8.64
C THR A 29 4.38 -2.80 7.37
N LYS A 30 3.36 -3.66 7.38
CA LYS A 30 2.88 -4.32 6.15
C LYS A 30 2.28 -3.35 5.14
N LEU A 31 1.51 -2.35 5.61
CA LEU A 31 0.98 -1.29 4.73
C LEU A 31 2.12 -0.49 4.10
N GLU A 32 3.05 -0.01 4.91
CA GLU A 32 4.20 0.77 4.46
C GLU A 32 5.07 -0.02 3.47
N GLY A 33 5.27 -1.31 3.72
CA GLY A 33 5.96 -2.21 2.79
C GLY A 33 5.27 -2.28 1.42
N ALA A 34 3.95 -2.49 1.41
CA ALA A 34 3.18 -2.54 0.17
C ALA A 34 3.20 -1.21 -0.62
N LEU A 35 3.16 -0.07 0.08
CA LEU A 35 3.23 1.26 -0.53
C LEU A 35 4.65 1.64 -1.00
N ALA A 36 5.68 1.00 -0.45
CA ALA A 36 7.07 1.19 -0.89
C ALA A 36 7.43 0.32 -2.11
N THR A 37 6.78 -0.84 -2.29
CA THR A 37 7.13 -1.80 -3.36
C THR A 37 7.24 -1.18 -4.77
N PRO A 38 6.29 -0.34 -5.22
CA PRO A 38 6.35 0.21 -6.59
C PRO A 38 7.56 1.12 -6.84
N LEU A 39 8.15 1.65 -5.77
CA LEU A 39 9.30 2.56 -5.80
C LEU A 39 10.64 1.86 -5.60
N GLN A 40 10.64 0.53 -5.44
CA GLN A 40 11.90 -0.21 -5.26
C GLN A 40 12.80 -0.05 -6.47
N THR A 41 14.08 0.21 -6.19
CA THR A 41 15.11 0.38 -7.20
C THR A 41 16.27 -0.58 -6.99
N PHE A 42 16.95 -0.90 -8.08
CA PHE A 42 18.23 -1.58 -8.08
C PHE A 42 19.14 -0.90 -9.11
N ASP A 43 20.37 -0.58 -8.72
CA ASP A 43 21.33 0.14 -9.56
C ASP A 43 20.76 1.47 -10.13
N GLY A 44 20.04 2.22 -9.28
CA GLY A 44 19.44 3.50 -9.64
C GLY A 44 18.26 3.43 -10.61
N LYS A 45 17.77 2.22 -10.95
CA LYS A 45 16.62 2.01 -11.84
C LYS A 45 15.47 1.36 -11.08
N TYR A 46 14.24 1.73 -11.39
CA TYR A 46 13.07 1.04 -10.86
C TYR A 46 13.10 -0.43 -11.27
N LEU A 47 12.73 -1.31 -10.32
CA LEU A 47 12.57 -2.75 -10.61
C LEU A 47 11.41 -2.98 -11.60
N ILE A 48 10.40 -2.11 -11.57
CA ILE A 48 9.26 -2.11 -12.47
C ILE A 48 9.23 -0.77 -13.19
N ASP A 49 9.59 -0.76 -14.47
CA ASP A 49 9.86 0.45 -15.26
C ASP A 49 8.64 0.94 -16.07
N SER A 50 7.43 0.55 -15.64
CA SER A 50 6.17 0.88 -16.30
C SER A 50 5.14 1.35 -15.25
N PRO A 51 4.44 2.48 -15.46
CA PRO A 51 3.37 2.91 -14.57
C PRO A 51 2.28 1.86 -14.36
N LEU A 52 1.93 1.09 -15.41
CA LEU A 52 0.95 0.00 -15.29
C LEU A 52 1.51 -1.16 -14.49
N GLY A 53 2.80 -1.49 -14.66
CA GLY A 53 3.47 -2.52 -13.86
C GLY A 53 3.55 -2.13 -12.38
N GLN A 54 3.93 -0.90 -12.10
CA GLN A 54 3.98 -0.35 -10.74
C GLN A 54 2.61 -0.37 -10.08
N THR A 55 1.56 -0.01 -10.83
CA THR A 55 0.16 -0.09 -10.37
C THR A 55 -0.25 -1.54 -10.08
N ALA A 56 0.10 -2.49 -10.96
CA ALA A 56 -0.23 -3.90 -10.76
C ALA A 56 0.44 -4.46 -9.51
N VAL A 57 1.73 -4.15 -9.30
CA VAL A 57 2.49 -4.56 -8.12
C VAL A 57 1.94 -3.92 -6.85
N LEU A 58 1.55 -2.64 -6.90
CA LEU A 58 0.88 -1.95 -5.79
C LEU A 58 -0.41 -2.68 -5.37
N ILE A 59 -1.29 -2.97 -6.34
CA ILE A 59 -2.57 -3.64 -6.08
C ILE A 59 -2.33 -5.02 -5.48
N ASP A 60 -1.42 -5.81 -6.05
CA ASP A 60 -1.10 -7.15 -5.55
C ASP A 60 -0.55 -7.11 -4.11
N HIS A 61 0.40 -6.23 -3.84
CA HIS A 61 0.99 -6.12 -2.49
C HIS A 61 0.00 -5.59 -1.47
N LEU A 62 -0.82 -4.59 -1.80
CA LEU A 62 -1.86 -4.09 -0.88
C LEU A 62 -2.92 -5.16 -0.57
N ALA A 63 -3.39 -5.88 -1.60
CA ALA A 63 -4.41 -6.93 -1.44
C ALA A 63 -3.92 -8.10 -0.57
N ASN A 64 -2.62 -8.40 -0.62
CA ASN A 64 -1.98 -9.50 0.11
C ASN A 64 -1.30 -9.08 1.42
N ALA A 65 -1.09 -7.78 1.67
CA ALA A 65 -0.46 -7.29 2.90
C ALA A 65 -1.29 -7.61 4.15
N HIS A 66 -2.62 -7.67 4.02
CA HIS A 66 -3.53 -7.86 5.16
C HIS A 66 -3.24 -6.89 6.32
N ALA A 67 -2.90 -5.64 5.96
CA ALA A 67 -2.51 -4.61 6.91
C ALA A 67 -3.70 -4.04 7.70
N PHE A 68 -4.93 -4.22 7.19
CA PHE A 68 -6.16 -3.76 7.82
C PHE A 68 -6.99 -4.92 8.38
N LEU A 69 -7.81 -4.62 9.39
CA LEU A 69 -8.77 -5.55 9.98
C LEU A 69 -9.79 -6.05 8.94
N ASP A 70 -10.25 -5.14 8.08
CA ASP A 70 -11.14 -5.44 6.97
C ASP A 70 -10.91 -4.44 5.83
N GLY A 71 -11.48 -4.71 4.66
CA GLY A 71 -11.46 -3.82 3.51
C GLY A 71 -10.15 -3.84 2.70
N ASN A 72 -9.29 -4.84 2.89
CA ASN A 72 -8.00 -4.97 2.18
C ASN A 72 -8.13 -5.08 0.64
N LYS A 73 -9.28 -5.52 0.12
CA LYS A 73 -9.48 -5.86 -1.30
C LYS A 73 -10.70 -5.22 -1.96
N ARG A 74 -11.44 -4.36 -1.26
CA ARG A 74 -12.85 -4.07 -1.63
C ARG A 74 -13.03 -3.74 -3.12
N PRO A 75 -14.10 -4.29 -3.76
CA PRO A 75 -14.47 -3.91 -5.11
C PRO A 75 -14.88 -2.44 -5.21
#